data_AF-A0A6N7Y1K8-F1
#
_entry.id   AF-A0A6N7Y1K8-F1
#
_cell.length_a   1.000
_cell.length_b   1.000
_cell.length_c   1.000
_cell.angle_alpha   90.00
_cell.angle_beta   90.00
_cell.angle_gamma   90.00
#
_symmetry.space_group_name_H-M   'P 1'
#
loop_
_entity.id
_entity.type
_entity.pdbx_description
1 polymer ?
#
loop_
_entity_poly.entity_id
_entity_poly.type
_entity_poly.pdbx_seq_one_letter_code
_entity_poly.pdbx_strand_id
1 'polypeptide(L)'
;MNYIIAEQFLELPRKIQKIFIDWWEIEEGDTIYSVDEDKDFTVARVDEEFRGEGDYWYYDYDADDLMLFSKSPDEGEYTEIPLFKLDQLIGFIKTKYKHIGVNNFIPFEKITKTIRTASDKGIYEWNVKIFKNMMQSEPDIEVLNEDLLQAFWEVAVIVAEEIGEMNDD
;
A
#
# COMPACT_ATOMS: atom_id res chain seq x y z
N MET A 1 -6.16 -13.74 2.48
CA MET A 1 -6.10 -12.62 1.52
C MET A 1 -4.99 -11.71 2.02
N ASN A 2 -4.01 -11.38 1.19
CA ASN A 2 -2.80 -10.68 1.61
C ASN A 2 -3.03 -9.18 1.47
N TYR A 3 -3.72 -8.59 2.44
CA TYR A 3 -3.99 -7.17 2.52
C TYR A 3 -3.17 -6.52 3.63
N ILE A 4 -2.88 -5.24 3.44
CA ILE A 4 -2.46 -4.36 4.52
C ILE A 4 -3.71 -3.96 5.30
N ILE A 5 -3.64 -4.05 6.63
CA ILE A 5 -4.76 -3.74 7.52
C ILE A 5 -4.85 -2.22 7.76
N ALA A 6 -6.04 -1.74 8.09
CA ALA A 6 -6.33 -0.31 8.25
C ALA A 6 -5.45 0.37 9.30
N GLU A 7 -5.06 -0.34 10.35
CA GLU A 7 -4.18 0.17 11.40
C GLU A 7 -2.81 0.57 10.84
N GLN A 8 -2.24 -0.25 9.96
CA GLN A 8 -0.95 0.06 9.31
C GLN A 8 -1.05 1.29 8.40
N PHE A 9 -2.22 1.52 7.80
CA PHE A 9 -2.49 2.71 6.99
C PHE A 9 -2.63 3.98 7.86
N LEU A 10 -3.35 3.87 8.98
CA LEU A 10 -3.59 4.99 9.89
C LEU A 10 -2.33 5.47 10.62
N GLU A 11 -1.34 4.59 10.80
CA GLU A 11 -0.03 4.95 11.36
C GLU A 11 0.79 5.87 10.43
N LEU A 12 0.46 5.93 9.13
CA LEU A 12 1.19 6.76 8.17
C LEU A 12 0.88 8.25 8.36
N PRO A 13 1.81 9.17 8.01
CA PRO A 13 1.50 10.59 7.98
C PRO A 13 0.31 10.90 7.05
N ARG A 14 -0.54 11.87 7.42
CA ARG A 14 -1.73 12.25 6.63
C ARG A 14 -1.43 12.54 5.16
N LYS A 15 -0.26 13.13 4.88
CA LYS A 15 0.22 13.39 3.52
C LYS A 15 0.40 12.11 2.70
N ILE A 16 0.92 11.06 3.32
CA ILE A 16 1.14 9.75 2.70
C ILE A 16 -0.19 9.02 2.50
N GLN A 17 -1.05 9.03 3.52
CA GLN A 17 -2.42 8.51 3.41
C GLN A 17 -3.14 9.12 2.20
N LYS A 18 -3.04 10.44 2.03
CA LYS A 18 -3.62 11.16 0.90
C LYS A 18 -3.08 10.68 -0.45
N ILE A 19 -1.78 10.44 -0.58
CA ILE A 19 -1.18 9.97 -1.85
C ILE A 19 -1.73 8.61 -2.25
N PHE A 20 -1.85 7.71 -1.29
CA PHE A 20 -2.40 6.38 -1.53
C PHE A 20 -3.88 6.42 -1.93
N ILE A 21 -4.67 7.26 -1.27
CA ILE A 21 -6.09 7.47 -1.59
C ILE A 21 -6.27 8.15 -2.95
N ASP A 22 -5.44 9.16 -3.25
CA ASP A 22 -5.49 9.88 -4.53
C ASP A 22 -4.99 9.01 -5.70
N TRP A 23 -4.21 7.97 -5.42
CA TRP A 23 -3.72 7.03 -6.42
C TRP A 23 -4.71 5.89 -6.71
N TRP A 24 -5.48 5.46 -5.70
CA TRP A 24 -6.33 4.28 -5.80
C TRP A 24 -7.65 4.60 -6.52
N GLU A 25 -8.05 3.78 -7.49
CA GLU A 25 -9.43 3.69 -8.03
C GLU A 25 -10.15 2.45 -7.48
N ILE A 26 -11.26 2.64 -6.75
CA ILE A 26 -11.98 1.54 -6.07
C ILE A 26 -12.75 0.74 -7.12
N GLU A 27 -12.60 -0.58 -7.11
CA GLU A 27 -13.27 -1.49 -8.04
C GLU A 27 -14.27 -2.42 -7.34
N GLU A 28 -15.23 -2.96 -8.08
CA GLU A 28 -16.10 -4.04 -7.60
C GLU A 28 -15.27 -5.25 -7.14
N GLY A 29 -15.55 -5.74 -5.94
CA GLY A 29 -14.82 -6.84 -5.30
C GLY A 29 -13.59 -6.39 -4.49
N ASP A 30 -13.28 -5.10 -4.44
CA ASP A 30 -12.30 -4.58 -3.49
C ASP A 30 -12.80 -4.65 -2.04
N THR A 31 -11.86 -4.61 -1.10
CA THR A 31 -12.15 -4.63 0.33
C THR A 31 -11.82 -3.28 0.95
N ILE A 32 -12.75 -2.73 1.71
CA ILE A 32 -12.63 -1.47 2.44
C ILE A 32 -12.89 -1.71 3.93
N TYR A 33 -12.32 -0.87 4.78
CA TYR A 33 -12.55 -0.88 6.23
C TYR A 33 -13.36 0.34 6.65
N SER A 34 -14.49 0.14 7.32
CA SER A 34 -15.18 1.22 8.03
C SER A 34 -14.62 1.34 9.43
N VAL A 35 -14.12 2.53 9.76
CA VAL A 35 -13.63 2.83 11.12
C VAL A 35 -14.79 2.94 12.11
N ASP A 36 -15.94 3.47 11.67
CA ASP A 36 -17.11 3.66 12.53
C ASP A 36 -17.77 2.33 12.91
N GLU A 37 -17.80 1.38 11.98
CA GLU A 37 -18.35 0.04 12.22
C GLU A 37 -17.31 -0.98 12.69
N ASP A 38 -16.02 -0.62 12.67
CA ASP A 38 -14.88 -1.49 13.02
C ASP A 38 -14.91 -2.81 12.22
N LYS A 39 -15.15 -2.70 10.90
CA LYS A 39 -15.49 -3.85 10.04
C LYS A 39 -15.05 -3.69 8.59
N ASP A 40 -14.67 -4.82 7.99
CA ASP A 40 -14.40 -4.95 6.55
C ASP A 40 -15.68 -5.14 5.72
N PHE A 41 -15.72 -4.47 4.56
CA PHE A 41 -16.78 -4.59 3.56
C PHE A 41 -16.19 -4.97 2.21
N THR A 42 -16.93 -5.76 1.44
CA THR A 42 -16.61 -6.02 0.03
C THR A 42 -17.47 -5.10 -0.84
N VAL A 43 -16.84 -4.39 -1.75
CA VAL A 43 -17.52 -3.51 -2.70
C VAL A 43 -18.36 -4.38 -3.66
N ALA A 44 -19.68 -4.22 -3.65
CA ALA A 44 -20.60 -5.00 -4.48
C ALA A 44 -20.95 -4.31 -5.81
N ARG A 45 -21.01 -2.97 -5.84
CA ARG A 45 -21.15 -2.17 -7.07
C ARG A 45 -20.39 -0.86 -6.91
N VAL A 46 -19.80 -0.35 -7.99
CA VAL A 46 -19.22 1.01 -8.05
C VAL A 46 -20.02 1.83 -9.06
N ASP A 47 -20.69 2.88 -8.57
CA ASP A 47 -21.39 3.86 -9.42
C ASP A 47 -20.65 5.20 -9.38
N GLU A 48 -20.32 5.73 -10.56
CA GLU A 48 -19.77 7.08 -10.72
C GLU A 48 -20.93 8.06 -10.98
N GLU A 49 -21.16 9.03 -10.08
CA GLU A 49 -22.14 10.10 -10.33
C GLU A 49 -21.43 11.45 -10.52
N PHE A 50 -21.41 11.92 -11.77
CA PHE A 50 -20.81 13.21 -12.11
C PHE A 50 -21.70 14.37 -11.61
N ARG A 51 -21.30 15.04 -10.52
CA ARG A 51 -22.04 16.17 -9.92
C ARG A 51 -21.35 17.53 -10.12
N GLY A 52 -20.75 17.77 -11.29
CA GLY A 52 -20.16 19.07 -11.63
C GLY A 52 -18.65 19.12 -11.40
N GLU A 53 -18.18 19.79 -10.33
CA GLU A 53 -16.75 19.87 -9.98
C GLU A 53 -16.42 18.86 -8.88
N GLY A 54 -16.06 17.63 -9.28
CA GLY A 54 -15.58 16.58 -8.38
C GLY A 54 -15.97 15.18 -8.84
N ASP A 55 -15.03 14.24 -8.74
CA ASP A 55 -15.27 12.82 -8.96
C ASP A 55 -15.78 12.21 -7.65
N TYR A 56 -17.04 11.78 -7.63
CA TYR A 56 -17.66 11.13 -6.48
C TYR A 56 -17.91 9.66 -6.81
N TRP A 57 -17.40 8.79 -5.96
CA TRP A 57 -17.59 7.35 -6.07
C TRP A 57 -18.62 6.89 -5.04
N TYR A 58 -19.63 6.18 -5.51
CA TYR A 58 -20.59 5.48 -4.67
C TYR A 58 -20.27 4.00 -4.72
N TYR A 59 -20.27 3.35 -3.57
CA TYR A 59 -20.25 1.91 -3.52
C TYR A 59 -21.42 1.35 -2.73
N ASP A 60 -22.01 0.33 -3.33
CA ASP A 60 -23.00 -0.54 -2.72
C ASP A 60 -22.21 -1.73 -2.15
N TYR A 61 -22.36 -2.05 -0.87
CA TYR A 61 -21.70 -3.21 -0.23
C TYR A 61 -22.69 -4.24 0.32
N ASP A 62 -23.98 -3.88 0.35
CA ASP A 62 -25.13 -4.73 0.60
C ASP A 62 -26.30 -4.06 -0.11
N ALA A 63 -27.08 -4.79 -0.92
CA ALA A 63 -28.03 -4.28 -1.94
C ALA A 63 -29.12 -3.28 -1.48
N ASP A 64 -29.12 -2.88 -0.21
CA ASP A 64 -30.02 -1.91 0.42
C ASP A 64 -29.29 -0.71 1.09
N ASP A 65 -27.94 -0.71 1.21
CA ASP A 65 -27.13 0.35 1.84
C ASP A 65 -26.07 0.91 0.86
N LEU A 66 -26.30 2.15 0.44
CA LEU A 66 -25.34 2.93 -0.36
C LEU A 66 -24.40 3.67 0.57
N MET A 67 -23.09 3.39 0.49
CA MET A 67 -22.07 4.24 1.10
C MET A 67 -21.47 5.20 0.07
N LEU A 68 -21.32 6.45 0.49
CA LEU A 68 -20.66 7.48 -0.29
C LEU A 68 -19.20 7.54 0.13
N PHE A 69 -18.28 7.23 -0.79
CA PHE A 69 -16.87 7.58 -0.59
C PHE A 69 -16.71 9.06 -0.88
N SER A 70 -17.09 9.91 0.07
CA SER A 70 -16.78 11.32 -0.05
C SER A 70 -15.36 11.52 0.43
N LYS A 71 -14.48 11.94 -0.47
CA LYS A 71 -13.26 12.67 -0.13
C LYS A 71 -13.70 13.95 0.58
N SER A 72 -13.97 13.88 1.88
CA SER A 72 -14.40 15.06 2.63
C SER A 72 -13.29 16.11 2.53
N PRO A 73 -13.57 17.32 2.03
CA PRO A 73 -12.56 18.35 1.83
C PRO A 73 -11.90 18.84 3.11
N ASP A 74 -12.53 18.58 4.26
CA ASP A 74 -12.17 19.20 5.53
C ASP A 74 -11.44 18.20 6.44
N GLU A 75 -10.12 18.36 6.52
CA GLU A 75 -9.28 18.08 7.70
C GLU A 75 -8.98 16.62 8.11
N GLY A 76 -8.95 15.71 7.14
CA GLY A 76 -7.99 14.60 7.17
C GLY A 76 -8.39 13.34 7.92
N GLU A 77 -9.59 13.22 8.47
CA GLU A 77 -10.10 11.94 8.98
C GLU A 77 -10.87 11.20 7.89
N TYR A 78 -10.36 10.02 7.52
CA TYR A 78 -11.02 9.10 6.58
C TYR A 78 -11.85 8.10 7.39
N THR A 79 -13.16 8.09 7.18
CA THR A 79 -14.11 7.16 7.82
C THR A 79 -14.07 5.78 7.16
N GLU A 80 -13.72 5.73 5.87
CA GLU A 80 -13.52 4.50 5.11
C GLU A 80 -12.10 4.44 4.55
N ILE A 81 -11.42 3.32 4.81
CA ILE A 81 -10.01 3.12 4.49
C ILE A 81 -9.90 1.98 3.49
N PRO A 82 -9.23 2.18 2.34
CA PRO A 82 -9.08 1.12 1.37
C PRO A 82 -7.99 0.12 1.81
N LEU A 83 -8.23 -1.18 1.66
CA LEU A 83 -7.27 -2.24 2.06
C LEU A 83 -6.40 -2.69 0.89
N PHE A 84 -5.15 -2.24 0.83
CA PHE A 84 -4.29 -2.43 -0.36
C PHE A 84 -3.88 -3.89 -0.57
N LYS A 85 -4.08 -4.38 -1.79
CA LYS A 85 -3.57 -5.65 -2.33
C LYS A 85 -2.13 -5.50 -2.83
N LEU A 86 -1.44 -6.62 -2.95
CA LEU A 86 -0.08 -6.66 -3.50
C LEU A 86 0.05 -6.06 -4.92
N ASP A 87 -0.88 -6.40 -5.82
CA ASP A 87 -0.89 -5.90 -7.19
C ASP A 87 -1.13 -4.39 -7.26
N GLN A 88 -1.93 -3.84 -6.34
CA GLN A 88 -2.11 -2.41 -6.18
C GLN A 88 -0.80 -1.73 -5.77
N LEU A 89 -0.10 -2.24 -4.75
CA LEU A 89 1.20 -1.69 -4.35
C LEU A 89 2.23 -1.74 -5.48
N ILE A 90 2.27 -2.84 -6.23
CA ILE A 90 3.13 -2.97 -7.41
C ILE A 90 2.75 -1.93 -8.47
N GLY A 91 1.45 -1.70 -8.70
CA GLY A 91 0.94 -0.68 -9.60
C GLY A 91 1.42 0.72 -9.21
N PHE A 92 1.24 1.07 -7.94
CA PHE A 92 1.69 2.34 -7.36
C PHE A 92 3.18 2.56 -7.59
N ILE A 93 4.01 1.60 -7.17
CA ILE A 93 5.47 1.66 -7.32
C ILE A 93 5.85 1.83 -8.81
N LYS A 94 5.19 1.09 -9.72
CA LYS A 94 5.46 1.16 -11.16
C LYS A 94 5.21 2.52 -11.79
N THR A 95 4.35 3.36 -11.21
CA THR A 95 4.13 4.72 -11.70
C THR A 95 5.39 5.58 -11.58
N LYS A 96 6.25 5.30 -10.60
CA LYS A 96 7.49 6.03 -10.33
C LYS A 96 8.75 5.27 -10.73
N TYR A 97 8.73 3.94 -10.56
CA TYR A 97 9.86 3.05 -10.81
C TYR A 97 9.47 1.94 -11.78
N LYS A 98 9.99 2.00 -13.00
CA LYS A 98 9.57 1.06 -14.07
C LYS A 98 10.02 -0.38 -13.84
N HIS A 99 11.03 -0.57 -13.01
CA HIS A 99 11.68 -1.86 -12.84
C HIS A 99 11.71 -2.25 -11.37
N ILE A 100 11.22 -3.45 -11.09
CA ILE A 100 11.13 -4.04 -9.76
C ILE A 100 11.80 -5.41 -9.83
N GLY A 101 12.85 -5.60 -9.05
CA GLY A 101 13.48 -6.89 -8.78
C GLY A 101 12.99 -7.43 -7.45
N VAL A 102 12.57 -8.69 -7.43
CA VAL A 102 12.18 -9.40 -6.19
C VAL A 102 13.04 -10.65 -6.10
N ASN A 103 13.80 -10.78 -5.01
CA ASN A 103 14.61 -11.95 -4.73
C ASN A 103 14.19 -12.58 -3.40
N ASN A 104 13.92 -13.89 -3.43
CA ASN A 104 13.47 -14.65 -2.25
C ASN A 104 14.64 -15.23 -1.45
N PHE A 105 15.87 -14.94 -1.87
CA PHE A 105 17.05 -15.73 -1.49
C PHE A 105 18.18 -14.83 -1.05
N ILE A 106 18.00 -14.18 0.10
CA ILE A 106 19.14 -13.72 0.90
C ILE A 106 19.02 -14.44 2.24
N PRO A 107 19.77 -15.53 2.49
CA PRO A 107 19.98 -15.99 3.85
C PRO A 107 20.72 -14.88 4.58
N PHE A 108 19.98 -14.06 5.32
CA PHE A 108 20.58 -13.01 6.13
C PHE A 108 21.18 -13.71 7.36
N GLU A 109 22.49 -13.98 7.34
CA GLU A 109 23.22 -14.20 8.59
C GLU A 109 23.11 -12.88 9.35
N LYS A 110 22.11 -12.76 10.24
CA LYS A 110 22.18 -11.77 11.32
C LYS A 110 23.50 -12.07 12.03
N ILE A 111 24.55 -11.28 11.77
CA ILE A 111 25.82 -11.36 12.50
C ILE A 111 25.56 -10.79 13.91
N THR A 112 24.68 -11.43 14.67
CA THR A 112 24.71 -11.34 16.11
C THR A 112 25.86 -12.24 16.55
N LYS A 113 26.87 -11.63 17.19
CA LYS A 113 28.14 -12.19 17.64
C LYS A 113 28.06 -13.37 18.64
N THR A 114 27.08 -14.25 18.54
CA THR A 114 26.85 -15.34 19.49
C THR A 114 26.55 -16.64 18.77
N ILE A 115 27.60 -17.44 18.62
CA ILE A 115 27.65 -18.92 18.63
C ILE A 115 26.66 -19.62 17.68
N ARG A 116 27.21 -20.07 16.53
CA ARG A 116 26.55 -21.00 15.60
C ARG A 116 26.21 -22.32 16.29
N THR A 117 24.95 -22.74 16.24
CA THR A 117 24.58 -24.14 16.45
C THR A 117 23.96 -24.72 15.18
N ALA A 118 24.09 -26.04 14.96
CA ALA A 118 23.59 -26.71 13.75
C ALA A 118 22.04 -26.70 13.61
N SER A 119 21.33 -26.03 14.53
CA SER A 119 19.88 -25.84 14.55
C SER A 119 19.44 -24.43 14.14
N ASP A 120 20.36 -23.52 13.82
CA ASP A 120 20.03 -22.16 13.42
C ASP A 120 19.40 -22.16 12.02
N LYS A 121 18.06 -22.18 11.98
CA LYS A 121 17.30 -21.92 10.77
C LYS A 121 17.58 -20.47 10.38
N GLY A 122 18.19 -20.27 9.21
CA GLY A 122 18.37 -18.92 8.65
C GLY A 122 17.03 -18.18 8.60
N ILE A 123 17.06 -16.89 8.91
CA ILE A 123 15.91 -16.02 8.69
C ILE A 123 15.87 -15.77 7.18
N TYR A 124 14.74 -16.09 6.56
CA TYR A 124 14.52 -15.88 5.12
C TYR A 124 13.74 -14.59 4.96
N GLU A 125 14.39 -13.57 4.41
CA GLU A 125 13.77 -12.28 4.11
C GLU A 125 13.63 -12.13 2.60
N TRP A 126 12.51 -11.54 2.18
CA TRP A 126 12.28 -11.04 0.84
C TRP A 126 13.08 -9.77 0.63
N ASN A 127 13.80 -9.72 -0.49
CA ASN A 127 14.54 -8.56 -0.93
C ASN A 127 13.83 -7.93 -2.13
N VAL A 128 13.21 -6.78 -1.91
CA VAL A 128 12.56 -5.99 -2.97
C VAL A 128 13.49 -4.84 -3.34
N LYS A 129 13.82 -4.75 -4.63
CA LYS A 129 14.71 -3.75 -5.22
C LYS A 129 13.99 -3.01 -6.32
N ILE A 130 14.02 -1.69 -6.32
CA ILE A 130 13.41 -0.92 -7.40
C ILE A 130 14.44 -0.02 -8.08
N PHE A 131 14.23 0.21 -9.36
CA PHE A 131 15.14 0.98 -10.21
C PHE A 131 14.37 1.92 -11.12
N LYS A 132 14.83 3.18 -11.22
CA LYS A 132 14.34 4.16 -12.21
C LYS A 132 14.73 3.73 -13.62
N ASN A 133 15.84 3.01 -13.78
CA ASN A 133 16.41 2.59 -15.06
C ASN A 133 17.17 1.24 -14.94
N MET A 134 17.03 0.33 -15.92
CA MET A 134 17.76 -0.95 -16.01
C MET A 134 19.28 -0.86 -16.15
N MET A 135 19.87 0.33 -16.39
CA MET A 135 21.33 0.51 -16.52
C MET A 135 22.06 0.80 -15.20
N GLN A 136 21.35 0.85 -14.06
CA GLN A 136 21.96 1.09 -12.75
C GLN A 136 22.42 -0.22 -12.09
N SER A 137 23.58 -0.20 -11.44
CA SER A 137 24.11 -1.35 -10.69
C SER A 137 23.57 -1.44 -9.26
N GLU A 138 23.12 -0.32 -8.71
CA GLU A 138 22.56 -0.22 -7.35
C GLU A 138 21.08 0.18 -7.46
N PRO A 139 20.20 -0.41 -6.60
CA PRO A 139 18.79 -0.05 -6.57
C PRO A 139 18.61 1.35 -5.97
N ASP A 140 17.56 2.05 -6.40
CA ASP A 140 17.16 3.31 -5.79
C ASP A 140 16.53 3.06 -4.40
N ILE A 141 15.73 1.99 -4.27
CA ILE A 141 15.18 1.52 -2.98
C ILE A 141 15.43 0.02 -2.86
N GLU A 142 15.92 -0.41 -1.70
CA GLU A 142 16.10 -1.81 -1.31
C GLU A 142 15.48 -2.05 0.07
N VAL A 143 14.53 -2.98 0.14
CA VAL A 143 13.82 -3.36 1.36
C VAL A 143 13.99 -4.85 1.63
N LEU A 144 14.18 -5.20 2.91
CA LEU A 144 14.26 -6.55 3.42
C LEU A 144 13.15 -6.80 4.45
N ASN A 145 12.28 -7.77 4.22
CA ASN A 145 11.22 -8.12 5.16
C ASN A 145 10.90 -9.62 5.11
N GLU A 146 10.50 -10.23 6.22
CA GLU A 146 10.13 -11.65 6.30
C GLU A 146 8.87 -11.99 5.48
N ASP A 147 8.02 -11.00 5.21
CA ASP A 147 6.81 -11.14 4.40
C ASP A 147 6.87 -10.29 3.12
N LEU A 148 6.47 -10.88 1.99
CA LEU A 148 6.53 -10.21 0.69
C LEU A 148 5.58 -9.01 0.60
N LEU A 149 4.37 -9.14 1.16
CA LEU A 149 3.40 -8.06 1.13
C LEU A 149 3.92 -6.89 1.98
N GLN A 150 4.46 -7.17 3.17
CA GLN A 150 5.07 -6.15 4.01
C GLN A 150 6.28 -5.49 3.31
N ALA A 151 7.11 -6.27 2.61
CA ALA A 151 8.23 -5.71 1.83
C ALA A 151 7.73 -4.72 0.76
N PHE A 152 6.68 -5.08 0.01
CA PHE A 152 6.10 -4.19 -0.99
C PHE A 152 5.39 -2.97 -0.38
N TRP A 153 4.78 -3.14 0.78
CA TRP A 153 4.15 -2.05 1.52
C TRP A 153 5.18 -1.01 1.95
N GLU A 154 6.28 -1.44 2.56
CA GLU A 154 7.38 -0.56 2.95
C GLU A 154 7.94 0.21 1.73
N VAL A 155 8.17 -0.49 0.60
CA VAL A 155 8.60 0.19 -0.63
C VAL A 155 7.57 1.21 -1.10
N ALA A 156 6.28 0.88 -1.08
CA ALA A 156 5.23 1.81 -1.47
C ALA A 156 5.19 3.04 -0.54
N VAL A 157 5.36 2.88 0.78
CA VAL A 157 5.44 4.00 1.72
C VAL A 157 6.60 4.93 1.36
N ILE A 158 7.80 4.40 1.12
CA ILE A 158 8.97 5.22 0.76
C ILE A 158 8.72 5.97 -0.57
N VAL A 159 8.13 5.31 -1.57
CA VAL A 159 7.77 5.96 -2.84
C VAL A 159 6.75 7.09 -2.62
N ALA A 160 5.77 6.88 -1.74
CA ALA A 160 4.80 7.91 -1.39
C ALA A 160 5.44 9.09 -0.65
N GLU A 161 6.42 8.85 0.22
CA GLU A 161 7.19 9.91 0.90
C GLU A 161 7.93 10.79 -0.11
N GLU A 162 8.64 10.18 -1.07
CA GLU A 162 9.31 10.92 -2.15
C GLU A 162 8.34 11.78 -2.96
N ILE A 163 7.16 11.25 -3.30
CA ILE A 163 6.11 12.01 -4.02
C ILE A 163 5.63 13.19 -3.18
N GLY A 164 5.47 12.97 -1.88
CA GLY A 164 5.08 14.01 -0.95
C GLY A 164 6.07 15.17 -0.98
N GLU A 165 7.35 14.90 -0.74
CA GLU A 165 8.40 15.94 -0.70
C GLU A 165 8.44 16.81 -1.97
N MET A 166 8.26 16.21 -3.15
CA MET A 166 8.26 16.96 -4.43
C MET A 166 7.11 17.96 -4.59
N ASN A 167 6.00 17.79 -3.86
CA ASN A 167 4.81 18.65 -3.99
C ASN A 167 4.80 19.84 -3.01
N ASP A 168 5.76 19.93 -2.10
CA ASP A 168 5.88 21.03 -1.13
C ASP A 168 6.88 22.13 -1.57
N ASP A 169 7.60 21.92 -2.69
CA ASP A 169 8.53 22.87 -3.33
C ASP A 169 7.85 23.71 -4.45
#